data_AF-A0A5Q4BWC4-F1
#
_entry.id   AF-A0A5Q4BWC4-F1
#
_cell.length_a   1.000
_cell.length_b   1.000
_cell.length_c   1.000
_cell.angle_alpha   90.00
_cell.angle_beta   90.00
_cell.angle_gamma   90.00
#
_symmetry.space_group_name_H-M   'P 1'
#
loop_
_entity.id
_entity.type
_entity.pdbx_description
1 polymer ?
#
loop_
_entity_poly.entity_id
_entity_poly.type
_entity_poly.pdbx_seq_one_letter_code
_entity_poly.pdbx_strand_id
1 'polypeptide(L)'
;MASVAAPAPKANLNSRPFVSSHPQTGPTSLSYEAQHVLLTRAQEVLEKACFIYATRHMPRVLQARRWDVPECGELHIWARLLKTEAKARFNKEDIPNPYPSWDRFFESIVHLRHKAVHREQLQGSDVELYLRDAEALTRLLRDDEGAATLARYREQTRRSLEQFEFCKKKLSTRFQVKMDVINARRAELDELERRAKQHFVLADKEVQAKLGSDLKKAIIESEVPQIEKGQEDEEEDEEGDEEEDEEEDEEEDEEEEDSDDLEDHTTPDGIWASFNNLMLFCRRLNRG
;
A
#
# COMPACT_ATOMS: atom_id res chain seq x y z
N MET A 1 -22.08 -46.82 -39.73
CA MET A 1 -21.89 -45.37 -39.91
C MET A 1 -21.00 -44.88 -38.78
N ALA A 2 -19.71 -44.73 -39.05
CA ALA A 2 -18.74 -44.19 -38.11
C ALA A 2 -18.73 -42.67 -38.26
N SER A 3 -19.00 -41.94 -37.18
CA SER A 3 -18.90 -40.47 -37.14
C SER A 3 -17.66 -40.11 -36.33
N VAL A 4 -16.59 -39.75 -37.03
CA VAL A 4 -15.34 -39.24 -36.46
C VAL A 4 -15.58 -37.79 -36.08
N ALA A 5 -15.63 -37.49 -34.78
CA ALA A 5 -15.69 -36.14 -34.27
C ALA A 5 -14.30 -35.48 -34.31
N ALA A 6 -14.22 -34.31 -34.92
CA ALA A 6 -13.01 -33.50 -35.03
C ALA A 6 -12.52 -32.98 -33.66
N PRO A 7 -11.20 -32.81 -33.44
CA PRO A 7 -10.69 -32.24 -32.20
C PRO A 7 -10.88 -30.71 -32.16
N ALA A 8 -11.31 -30.22 -31.00
CA ALA A 8 -11.51 -28.81 -30.69
C ALA A 8 -10.18 -28.01 -30.69
N PRO A 9 -10.22 -26.70 -30.99
CA PRO A 9 -9.02 -25.87 -31.09
C PRO A 9 -8.39 -25.64 -29.72
N LYS A 10 -7.06 -25.79 -29.66
CA LYS A 10 -6.24 -25.56 -28.45
C LYS A 10 -6.33 -24.10 -28.04
N ALA A 11 -6.71 -23.84 -26.79
CA ALA A 11 -6.67 -22.52 -26.18
C ALA A 11 -5.23 -21.98 -26.16
N ASN A 12 -5.04 -20.81 -26.77
CA ASN A 12 -3.78 -20.09 -26.82
C ASN A 12 -3.47 -19.53 -25.42
N LEU A 13 -2.41 -20.04 -24.78
CA LEU A 13 -1.99 -19.72 -23.41
C LEU A 13 -1.11 -18.44 -23.32
N ASN A 14 -1.15 -17.54 -24.30
CA ASN A 14 -0.28 -16.36 -24.33
C ASN A 14 -1.01 -15.03 -24.14
N SER A 15 -1.82 -14.93 -23.09
CA SER A 15 -2.22 -13.63 -22.57
C SER A 15 -2.42 -13.75 -21.06
N ARG A 16 -1.32 -13.66 -20.32
CA ARG A 16 -1.40 -13.27 -18.91
C ARG A 16 -1.69 -11.77 -18.89
N PRO A 17 -2.90 -11.32 -18.51
CA PRO A 17 -3.08 -9.91 -18.22
C PRO A 17 -2.19 -9.60 -17.03
N PHE A 18 -1.25 -8.67 -17.20
CA PHE A 18 -0.52 -8.07 -16.09
C PHE A 18 -1.55 -7.33 -15.24
N VAL A 19 -2.07 -8.01 -14.22
CA VAL A 19 -2.96 -7.39 -13.25
C VAL A 19 -2.11 -6.42 -12.45
N SER A 20 -2.13 -5.14 -12.81
CA SER A 20 -1.58 -4.08 -11.97
C SER A 20 -2.50 -3.91 -10.77
N SER A 21 -2.42 -4.83 -9.80
CA SER A 21 -3.04 -4.63 -8.50
C SER A 21 -2.24 -3.55 -7.78
N HIS A 22 -2.67 -2.31 -7.98
CA HIS A 22 -2.20 -1.16 -7.23
C HIS A 22 -2.41 -1.45 -5.73
N PRO A 23 -1.38 -1.40 -4.87
CA PRO A 23 -1.60 -1.57 -3.44
C PRO A 23 -2.42 -0.41 -2.91
N GLN A 24 -3.74 -0.61 -2.80
CA GLN A 24 -4.64 0.34 -2.17
C GLN A 24 -4.33 0.37 -0.68
N THR A 25 -3.83 1.50 -0.22
CA THR A 25 -3.61 1.74 1.19
C THR A 25 -4.94 2.19 1.80
N GLY A 26 -5.48 1.39 2.73
CA GLY A 26 -6.79 1.60 3.35
C GLY A 26 -6.94 2.95 4.08
N PRO A 27 -8.16 3.31 4.53
CA PRO A 27 -8.43 4.59 5.17
C PRO A 27 -7.53 4.85 6.40
N THR A 28 -7.26 6.12 6.67
CA THR A 28 -6.44 6.58 7.80
C THR A 28 -7.10 6.16 9.11
N SER A 29 -6.42 5.32 9.87
CA SER A 29 -6.86 4.89 11.20
C SER A 29 -5.67 4.89 12.15
N LEU A 30 -5.96 5.07 13.43
CA LEU A 30 -4.95 4.91 14.48
C LEU A 30 -4.50 3.45 14.56
N SER A 31 -3.31 3.19 15.10
CA SER A 31 -3.00 1.82 15.49
C SER A 31 -4.01 1.34 16.54
N TYR A 32 -4.33 0.06 16.51
CA TYR A 32 -5.25 -0.55 17.47
C TYR A 32 -4.86 -0.25 18.93
N GLU A 33 -3.57 -0.35 19.25
CA GLU A 33 -3.05 -0.07 20.59
C GLU A 33 -3.31 1.38 21.01
N ALA A 34 -2.99 2.35 20.14
CA ALA A 34 -3.22 3.76 20.41
C ALA A 34 -4.71 4.07 20.59
N GLN A 35 -5.56 3.50 19.73
CA GLN A 35 -7.00 3.64 19.84
C GLN A 35 -7.53 3.07 21.16
N HIS A 36 -7.10 1.86 21.55
CA HIS A 36 -7.57 1.22 22.77
C HIS A 36 -7.20 2.06 24.00
N VAL A 37 -5.94 2.49 24.11
CA VAL A 37 -5.49 3.37 25.21
C VAL A 37 -6.31 4.65 25.24
N LEU A 38 -6.48 5.31 24.09
CA LEU A 38 -7.22 6.56 23.97
C LEU A 38 -8.68 6.44 24.42
N LEU A 39 -9.39 5.43 23.93
CA LEU A 39 -10.81 5.22 24.27
C LEU A 39 -10.98 4.80 25.74
N THR A 40 -10.10 3.97 26.28
CA THR A 40 -10.11 3.61 27.71
C THR A 40 -9.89 4.85 28.58
N ARG A 41 -8.89 5.69 28.27
CA ARG A 41 -8.66 6.94 29.01
C ARG A 41 -9.82 7.92 28.89
N ALA A 42 -10.45 8.02 27.72
CA ALA A 42 -11.64 8.84 27.55
C ALA A 42 -12.80 8.34 28.42
N GLN A 43 -13.00 7.03 28.49
CA GLN A 43 -14.02 6.42 29.35
C GLN A 43 -13.78 6.74 30.84
N GLU A 44 -12.55 6.58 31.33
CA GLU A 44 -12.18 6.91 32.72
C GLU A 44 -12.50 8.37 33.08
N VAL A 45 -12.18 9.31 32.19
CA VAL A 45 -12.50 10.73 32.38
C VAL A 45 -14.01 10.96 32.47
N LEU A 46 -14.79 10.34 31.58
CA LEU A 46 -16.24 10.48 31.57
C LEU A 46 -16.91 9.86 32.80
N GLU A 47 -16.49 8.69 33.23
CA GLU A 47 -17.03 8.01 34.41
C GLU A 47 -16.77 8.84 35.68
N LYS A 48 -15.55 9.40 35.80
CA LYS A 48 -15.20 10.34 36.88
C LYS A 48 -16.07 11.59 36.84
N ALA A 49 -16.25 12.22 35.68
CA ALA A 49 -17.08 13.40 35.51
C ALA A 49 -18.55 13.11 35.90
N CYS A 50 -19.09 11.97 35.46
CA CYS A 50 -20.44 11.53 35.78
C CYS A 50 -20.63 11.31 37.29
N PHE A 51 -19.66 10.67 37.94
CA PHE A 51 -19.68 10.47 39.39
C PHE A 51 -19.67 11.81 40.14
N ILE A 52 -18.72 12.70 39.83
CA ILE A 52 -18.62 14.03 40.46
C ILE A 52 -19.94 14.79 40.32
N TYR A 53 -20.51 14.82 39.13
CA TYR A 53 -21.82 15.44 38.90
C TYR A 53 -22.93 14.78 39.73
N ALA A 54 -22.97 13.45 39.78
CA ALA A 54 -23.99 12.70 40.51
C ALA A 54 -23.94 12.95 42.02
N THR A 55 -22.75 13.19 42.61
CA THR A 55 -22.64 13.52 44.05
C THR A 55 -23.43 14.77 44.42
N ARG A 56 -23.53 15.73 43.49
CA ARG A 56 -24.19 17.02 43.71
C ARG A 56 -25.67 16.97 43.28
N HIS A 57 -25.97 16.28 42.20
CA HIS A 57 -27.28 16.39 41.54
C HIS A 57 -28.17 15.14 41.67
N MET A 58 -27.58 13.97 41.95
CA MET A 58 -28.26 12.67 42.02
C MET A 58 -27.79 11.80 43.20
N PRO A 59 -27.64 12.33 44.43
CA PRO A 59 -27.08 11.57 45.56
C PRO A 59 -27.92 10.33 45.92
N ARG A 60 -29.24 10.39 45.70
CA ARG A 60 -30.14 9.23 45.89
C ARG A 60 -29.80 8.06 44.97
N VAL A 61 -29.35 8.33 43.75
CA VAL A 61 -28.95 7.29 42.78
C VAL A 61 -27.68 6.60 43.27
N LEU A 62 -26.70 7.38 43.75
CA LEU A 62 -25.46 6.85 44.33
C LEU A 62 -25.75 5.97 45.54
N GLN A 63 -26.60 6.44 46.47
CA GLN A 63 -26.97 5.68 47.67
C GLN A 63 -27.72 4.39 47.32
N ALA A 64 -28.70 4.44 46.42
CA ALA A 64 -29.47 3.26 46.02
C ALA A 64 -28.61 2.19 45.33
N ARG A 65 -27.58 2.62 44.58
CA ARG A 65 -26.65 1.74 43.86
C ARG A 65 -25.39 1.37 44.65
N ARG A 66 -25.20 1.96 45.84
CA ARG A 66 -23.98 1.82 46.66
C ARG A 66 -22.71 2.16 45.88
N TRP A 67 -22.79 3.25 45.12
CA TRP A 67 -21.67 3.78 44.35
C TRP A 67 -20.91 4.79 45.19
N ASP A 68 -19.85 4.31 45.81
CA ASP A 68 -19.05 5.07 46.77
C ASP A 68 -17.81 5.71 46.10
N VAL A 69 -17.39 5.15 44.96
CA VAL A 69 -16.26 5.60 44.14
C VAL A 69 -16.63 5.66 42.66
N PRO A 70 -15.94 6.48 41.83
CA PRO A 70 -16.22 6.61 40.40
C PRO A 70 -16.23 5.29 39.62
N GLU A 71 -15.33 4.37 39.99
CA GLU A 71 -15.09 3.10 39.31
C GLU A 71 -16.29 2.14 39.41
N CYS A 72 -17.22 2.38 40.33
CA CYS A 72 -18.43 1.57 40.45
C CYS A 72 -19.46 1.84 39.33
N GLY A 73 -19.37 3.00 38.67
CA GLY A 73 -20.34 3.43 37.68
C GLY A 73 -19.79 3.32 36.25
N GLU A 74 -20.12 2.25 35.54
CA GLU A 74 -19.74 2.13 34.13
C GLU A 74 -20.43 3.20 33.25
N LEU A 75 -19.70 3.72 32.26
CA LEU A 75 -20.15 4.81 31.39
C LEU A 75 -21.49 4.53 30.71
N HIS A 76 -21.74 3.29 30.27
CA HIS A 76 -22.99 2.94 29.61
C HIS A 76 -24.20 3.02 30.55
N ILE A 77 -24.00 2.82 31.86
CA ILE A 77 -25.04 2.98 32.89
C ILE A 77 -25.26 4.46 33.14
N TRP A 78 -24.18 5.25 33.26
CA TRP A 78 -24.26 6.71 33.40
C TRP A 78 -25.02 7.35 32.25
N ALA A 79 -24.68 7.00 31.01
CA ALA A 79 -25.35 7.54 29.82
C ALA A 79 -26.85 7.25 29.82
N ARG A 80 -27.28 6.05 30.25
CA ARG A 80 -28.71 5.71 30.38
C ARG A 80 -29.40 6.52 31.48
N LEU A 81 -28.77 6.68 32.64
CA LEU A 81 -29.31 7.48 33.74
C LEU A 81 -29.46 8.95 33.35
N LEU A 82 -28.41 9.54 32.80
CA LEU A 82 -28.39 10.94 32.35
C LEU A 82 -29.39 11.18 31.22
N LYS A 83 -29.57 10.21 30.30
CA LYS A 83 -30.60 10.25 29.28
C LYS A 83 -32.01 10.38 29.87
N THR A 84 -32.34 9.58 30.90
CA THR A 84 -33.65 9.64 31.57
C THR A 84 -33.85 10.99 32.27
N GLU A 85 -32.80 11.54 32.86
CA GLU A 85 -32.83 12.81 33.58
C GLU A 85 -32.69 14.05 32.67
N ALA A 86 -32.34 13.87 31.40
CA ALA A 86 -31.91 14.95 30.51
C ALA A 86 -32.95 16.07 30.39
N LYS A 87 -34.23 15.71 30.25
CA LYS A 87 -35.33 16.69 30.15
C LYS A 87 -35.50 17.54 31.41
N ALA A 88 -35.17 17.01 32.58
CA ALA A 88 -35.31 17.73 33.84
C ALA A 88 -34.05 18.53 34.18
N ARG A 89 -32.88 17.99 33.86
CA ARG A 89 -31.57 18.53 34.30
C ARG A 89 -30.89 19.42 33.27
N PHE A 90 -31.12 19.17 31.99
CA PHE A 90 -30.50 19.89 30.88
C PHE A 90 -31.52 20.67 30.05
N ASN A 91 -32.65 21.07 30.67
CA ASN A 91 -33.73 21.80 29.99
C ASN A 91 -33.34 23.19 29.49
N LYS A 92 -32.25 23.76 30.01
CA LYS A 92 -31.69 25.06 29.60
C LYS A 92 -30.46 24.92 28.70
N GLU A 93 -30.02 23.70 28.45
CA GLU A 93 -28.82 23.42 27.65
C GLU A 93 -29.24 23.04 26.24
N ASP A 94 -28.44 23.49 25.28
CA ASP A 94 -28.60 23.03 23.90
C ASP A 94 -28.11 21.59 23.76
N ILE A 95 -28.81 20.82 22.92
CA ILE A 95 -28.38 19.48 22.57
C ILE A 95 -27.06 19.60 21.79
N PRO A 96 -26.02 18.82 22.14
CA PRO A 96 -24.76 18.87 21.42
C PRO A 96 -24.93 18.57 19.92
N ASN A 97 -24.37 19.44 19.06
CA ASN A 97 -24.35 19.23 17.61
C ASN A 97 -23.50 17.99 17.26
N PRO A 98 -23.91 17.15 16.28
CA PRO A 98 -25.02 17.29 15.33
C PRO A 98 -26.29 16.52 15.73
N TYR A 99 -26.49 16.27 17.02
CA TYR A 99 -27.58 15.39 17.43
C TYR A 99 -28.93 16.10 17.41
N PRO A 100 -29.97 15.47 16.84
CA PRO A 100 -31.32 16.03 16.84
C PRO A 100 -32.05 15.85 18.19
N SER A 101 -31.53 15.00 19.07
CA SER A 101 -32.15 14.70 20.37
C SER A 101 -31.12 14.23 21.39
N TRP A 102 -31.45 14.41 22.68
CA TRP A 102 -30.70 13.85 23.81
C TRP A 102 -30.51 12.33 23.69
N ASP A 103 -31.53 11.62 23.17
CA ASP A 103 -31.46 10.17 23.01
C ASP A 103 -30.32 9.75 22.09
N ARG A 104 -30.12 10.46 20.98
CA ARG A 104 -29.05 10.19 20.01
C ARG A 104 -27.68 10.58 20.54
N PHE A 105 -27.60 11.69 21.26
CA PHE A 105 -26.35 12.10 21.90
C PHE A 105 -25.87 11.06 22.93
N PHE A 106 -26.74 10.65 23.86
CA PHE A 106 -26.37 9.64 24.86
C PHE A 106 -26.15 8.25 24.26
N GLU A 107 -26.81 7.92 23.16
CA GLU A 107 -26.51 6.70 22.39
C GLU A 107 -25.07 6.70 21.84
N SER A 108 -24.55 7.86 21.40
CA SER A 108 -23.13 8.00 21.01
C SER A 108 -22.17 7.68 22.17
N ILE A 109 -22.48 8.17 23.37
CA ILE A 109 -21.68 7.91 24.58
C ILE A 109 -21.70 6.43 24.98
N VAL A 110 -22.85 5.76 24.85
CA VAL A 110 -22.95 4.30 25.04
C VAL A 110 -22.10 3.56 24.00
N HIS A 111 -22.13 4.01 22.75
CA HIS A 111 -21.31 3.42 21.69
C HIS A 111 -19.81 3.59 21.94
N LEU A 112 -19.35 4.73 22.48
CA LEU A 112 -17.96 4.92 22.87
C LEU A 112 -17.48 3.79 23.80
N ARG A 113 -18.23 3.49 24.87
CA ARG A 113 -17.93 2.36 25.76
C ARG A 113 -17.95 1.02 25.03
N HIS A 114 -18.98 0.78 24.21
CA HIS A 114 -19.07 -0.48 23.46
C HIS A 114 -17.86 -0.68 22.54
N LYS A 115 -17.45 0.34 21.78
CA LYS A 115 -16.28 0.26 20.89
C LYS A 115 -14.97 0.08 21.66
N ALA A 116 -14.82 0.75 22.80
CA ALA A 116 -13.66 0.57 23.68
C ALA A 116 -13.52 -0.87 24.19
N VAL A 117 -14.64 -1.49 24.59
CA VAL A 117 -14.68 -2.84 25.17
C VAL A 117 -14.63 -3.94 24.11
N HIS A 118 -15.33 -3.78 22.99
CA HIS A 118 -15.36 -4.78 21.91
C HIS A 118 -14.15 -4.70 20.99
N ARG A 119 -13.22 -3.76 21.23
CA ARG A 119 -11.90 -3.73 20.58
C ARG A 119 -12.01 -3.66 19.06
N GLU A 120 -13.02 -2.96 18.57
CA GLU A 120 -13.24 -2.79 17.15
C GLU A 120 -12.34 -1.68 16.60
N GLN A 121 -11.66 -1.93 15.49
CA GLN A 121 -10.87 -0.91 14.79
C GLN A 121 -11.81 0.16 14.21
N LEU A 122 -11.57 1.42 14.54
CA LEU A 122 -12.36 2.56 14.10
C LEU A 122 -11.62 3.36 13.02
N GLN A 123 -12.38 4.10 12.21
CA GLN A 123 -11.80 5.12 11.35
C GLN A 123 -11.43 6.35 12.18
N GLY A 124 -10.44 7.13 11.72
CA GLY A 124 -10.02 8.34 12.41
C GLY A 124 -11.18 9.31 12.69
N SER A 125 -12.11 9.46 11.75
CA SER A 125 -13.30 10.28 11.88
C SER A 125 -14.23 9.82 13.02
N ASP A 126 -14.37 8.51 13.22
CA ASP A 126 -15.22 7.95 14.28
C ASP A 126 -14.59 8.21 15.66
N VAL A 127 -13.26 8.07 15.77
CA VAL A 127 -12.54 8.37 17.01
C VAL A 127 -12.70 9.86 17.37
N GLU A 128 -12.53 10.76 16.39
CA GLU A 128 -12.72 12.20 16.62
C GLU A 128 -14.15 12.55 17.04
N LEU A 129 -15.14 11.89 16.41
CA LEU A 129 -16.55 12.02 16.77
C LEU A 129 -16.78 11.66 18.24
N TYR A 130 -16.33 10.48 18.67
CA TYR A 130 -16.49 10.03 20.05
C TYR A 130 -15.77 10.93 21.05
N LEU A 131 -14.57 11.40 20.74
CA LEU A 131 -13.84 12.33 21.61
C LEU A 131 -14.54 13.69 21.74
N ARG A 132 -15.12 14.21 20.64
CA ARG A 132 -15.90 15.44 20.66
C ARG A 132 -17.15 15.29 21.53
N ASP A 133 -17.85 14.16 21.41
CA ASP A 133 -19.06 13.92 22.20
C ASP A 133 -18.74 13.74 23.68
N ALA A 134 -17.61 13.08 23.99
CA ALA A 134 -17.07 12.99 25.34
C ALA A 134 -16.79 14.39 25.91
N GLU A 135 -16.09 15.24 25.14
CA GLU A 135 -15.85 16.66 25.45
C GLU A 135 -17.16 17.39 25.80
N ALA A 136 -18.17 17.23 24.93
CA ALA A 136 -19.47 17.86 25.10
C ALA A 136 -20.18 17.38 26.37
N LEU A 137 -20.10 16.08 26.68
CA LEU A 137 -20.65 15.54 27.92
C LEU A 137 -19.97 16.14 29.15
N THR A 138 -18.63 16.22 29.18
CA THR A 138 -17.92 16.82 30.33
C THR A 138 -18.29 18.29 30.54
N ARG A 139 -18.48 19.08 29.46
CA ARG A 139 -18.97 20.46 29.56
C ARG A 139 -20.40 20.55 30.07
N LEU A 140 -21.26 19.63 29.63
CA LEU A 140 -22.64 19.54 30.09
C LEU A 140 -22.69 19.25 31.60
N LEU A 141 -21.78 18.39 32.08
CA LEU A 141 -21.63 18.04 33.49
C LEU A 141 -20.86 19.08 34.32
N ARG A 142 -20.44 20.20 33.69
CA ARG A 142 -19.64 21.27 34.31
C ARG A 142 -18.31 20.78 34.90
N ASP A 143 -17.68 19.83 34.22
CA ASP A 143 -16.32 19.34 34.51
C ASP A 143 -15.32 19.93 33.50
N ASP A 144 -14.82 21.13 33.82
CA ASP A 144 -13.89 21.86 32.94
C ASP A 144 -12.53 21.15 32.79
N GLU A 145 -12.07 20.43 33.83
CA GLU A 145 -10.81 19.68 33.80
C GLU A 145 -10.92 18.46 32.88
N GLY A 146 -12.02 17.71 32.99
CA GLY A 146 -12.34 16.61 32.08
C GLY A 146 -12.49 17.10 30.63
N ALA A 147 -13.18 18.21 30.42
CA ALA A 147 -13.35 18.82 29.09
C ALA A 147 -12.02 19.24 28.47
N ALA A 148 -11.14 19.90 29.23
CA ALA A 148 -9.81 20.28 28.76
C ALA A 148 -8.94 19.06 28.42
N THR A 149 -9.04 17.99 29.22
CA THR A 149 -8.32 16.74 28.98
C THR A 149 -8.77 16.06 27.69
N LEU A 150 -10.09 15.96 27.46
CA LEU A 150 -10.65 15.36 26.25
C LEU A 150 -10.38 16.22 25.00
N ALA A 151 -10.41 17.54 25.13
CA ALA A 151 -10.03 18.46 24.05
C ALA A 151 -8.57 18.24 23.61
N ARG A 152 -7.66 18.03 24.58
CA ARG A 152 -6.26 17.70 24.31
C ARG A 152 -6.13 16.34 23.59
N TYR A 153 -6.85 15.32 24.04
CA TYR A 153 -6.87 14.02 23.37
C TYR A 153 -7.36 14.12 21.92
N ARG A 154 -8.42 14.90 21.69
CA ARG A 154 -8.98 15.12 20.36
C ARG A 154 -8.01 15.83 19.43
N GLU A 155 -7.37 16.90 19.90
CA GLU A 155 -6.40 17.64 19.09
C GLU A 155 -5.14 16.80 18.79
N GLN A 156 -4.65 16.03 19.76
CA GLN A 156 -3.52 15.12 19.53
C GLN A 156 -3.88 14.00 18.55
N THR A 157 -5.11 13.49 18.61
CA THR A 157 -5.63 12.50 17.65
C THR A 157 -5.67 13.08 16.25
N ARG A 158 -6.25 14.28 16.08
CA ARG A 158 -6.33 14.97 14.79
C ARG A 158 -4.96 15.18 14.17
N ARG A 159 -4.00 15.72 14.93
CA ARG A 159 -2.61 15.91 14.46
C ARG A 159 -1.96 14.59 14.05
N SER A 160 -2.17 13.54 14.82
CA SER A 160 -1.61 12.22 14.51
C SER A 160 -2.19 11.65 13.20
N LEU A 161 -3.49 11.82 12.98
CA LEU A 161 -4.18 11.39 11.75
C LEU A 161 -3.70 12.20 10.53
N GLU A 162 -3.64 13.53 10.64
CA GLU A 162 -3.12 14.43 9.59
C GLU A 162 -1.67 14.06 9.22
N GLN A 163 -0.83 13.81 10.22
CA GLN A 163 0.55 13.39 10.01
C GLN A 163 0.64 12.02 9.32
N PHE A 164 -0.22 11.07 9.71
CA PHE A 164 -0.27 9.76 9.08
C PHE A 164 -0.69 9.87 7.60
N GLU A 165 -1.69 10.70 7.29
CA GLU A 165 -2.10 10.98 5.92
C GLU A 165 -0.99 11.57 5.08
N PHE A 166 -0.24 12.51 5.65
CA PHE A 166 0.91 13.10 4.99
C PHE A 166 2.01 12.06 4.73
N CYS A 167 2.43 11.29 5.75
CA CYS A 167 3.44 10.24 5.59
C CYS A 167 2.97 9.19 4.54
N LYS A 168 1.68 8.85 4.52
CA LYS A 168 1.05 7.93 3.55
C LYS A 168 1.10 8.46 2.12
N LYS A 169 0.70 9.72 1.88
CA LYS A 169 0.77 10.36 0.55
C LYS A 169 2.20 10.37 0.03
N LYS A 170 3.17 10.77 0.87
CA LYS A 170 4.60 10.78 0.51
C LYS A 170 5.11 9.39 0.14
N LEU A 171 4.71 8.36 0.90
CA LEU A 171 5.06 6.97 0.58
C LEU A 171 4.46 6.53 -0.77
N SER A 172 3.20 6.88 -1.04
CA SER A 172 2.52 6.56 -2.29
C SER A 172 3.21 7.21 -3.50
N THR A 173 3.60 8.48 -3.41
CA THR A 173 4.33 9.16 -4.49
C THR A 173 5.66 8.48 -4.79
N ARG A 174 6.43 8.13 -3.75
CA ARG A 174 7.71 7.41 -3.91
C ARG A 174 7.53 6.03 -4.53
N PHE A 175 6.48 5.32 -4.13
CA PHE A 175 6.13 4.04 -4.73
C PHE A 175 5.78 4.19 -6.21
N GLN A 176 5.00 5.21 -6.56
CA GLN A 176 4.61 5.48 -7.94
C GLN A 176 5.83 5.75 -8.83
N VAL A 177 6.75 6.62 -8.41
CA VAL A 177 7.99 6.91 -9.15
C VAL A 177 8.78 5.63 -9.44
N LYS A 178 8.91 4.73 -8.46
CA LYS A 178 9.58 3.44 -8.68
C LYS A 178 8.83 2.54 -9.65
N MET A 179 7.50 2.54 -9.56
CA MET A 179 6.67 1.76 -10.47
C MET A 179 6.79 2.27 -11.90
N ASP A 180 6.88 3.58 -12.10
CA ASP A 180 7.05 4.20 -13.41
C ASP A 180 8.39 3.79 -14.05
N VAL A 181 9.48 3.81 -13.27
CA VAL A 181 10.80 3.32 -13.72
C VAL A 181 10.76 1.83 -14.10
N ILE A 182 10.11 1.01 -13.29
CA ILE A 182 9.96 -0.43 -13.59
C ILE A 182 9.16 -0.63 -14.89
N ASN A 183 8.08 0.12 -15.08
CA ASN A 183 7.25 0.01 -16.27
C ASN A 183 7.99 0.48 -17.53
N ALA A 184 8.82 1.53 -17.45
CA ALA A 184 9.67 1.96 -18.54
C ALA A 184 10.66 0.86 -18.96
N ARG A 185 11.38 0.27 -18.00
CA ARG A 185 12.31 -0.84 -18.28
C ARG A 185 11.62 -2.07 -18.87
N ARG A 186 10.39 -2.37 -18.43
CA ARG A 186 9.58 -3.45 -19.03
C ARG A 186 9.26 -3.16 -20.50
N ALA A 187 8.90 -1.93 -20.83
CA ALA A 187 8.63 -1.55 -22.23
C ALA A 187 9.89 -1.64 -23.12
N GLU A 188 11.06 -1.25 -22.60
CA GLU A 188 12.34 -1.43 -23.30
C GLU A 188 12.65 -2.90 -23.57
N LEU A 189 12.43 -3.76 -22.56
CA LEU A 189 12.62 -5.21 -22.69
C LEU A 189 11.63 -5.83 -23.68
N ASP A 190 10.36 -5.42 -23.65
CA ASP A 190 9.34 -5.89 -24.60
C ASP A 190 9.74 -5.54 -26.06
N GLU A 191 10.31 -4.35 -26.26
CA GLU A 191 10.79 -3.89 -27.56
C GLU A 191 12.05 -4.66 -28.02
N LEU A 192 12.99 -4.92 -27.11
CA LEU A 192 14.15 -5.78 -27.38
C LEU A 192 13.72 -7.20 -27.75
N GLU A 193 12.78 -7.79 -27.00
CA GLU A 193 12.23 -9.11 -27.26
C GLU A 193 11.56 -9.16 -28.65
N ARG A 194 10.78 -8.13 -28.99
CA ARG A 194 10.15 -8.01 -30.31
C ARG A 194 11.18 -7.96 -31.44
N ARG A 195 12.24 -7.15 -31.29
CA ARG A 195 13.32 -7.04 -32.29
C ARG A 195 14.07 -8.36 -32.46
N ALA A 196 14.45 -9.02 -31.36
CA ALA A 196 15.13 -10.31 -31.41
C ALA A 196 14.29 -11.38 -32.14
N LYS A 197 12.99 -11.45 -31.83
CA LYS A 197 12.06 -12.36 -32.53
C LYS A 197 11.96 -12.05 -34.03
N GLN A 198 11.90 -10.77 -34.41
CA GLN A 198 11.86 -10.39 -35.83
C GLN A 198 13.15 -10.76 -36.56
N HIS A 199 14.30 -10.47 -35.96
CA HIS A 199 15.60 -10.83 -36.52
C HIS A 199 15.70 -12.34 -36.74
N PHE A 200 15.31 -13.14 -35.74
CA PHE A 200 15.28 -14.60 -35.86
C PHE A 200 14.41 -15.09 -37.02
N VAL A 201 13.19 -14.55 -37.15
CA VAL A 201 12.28 -14.93 -38.25
C VAL A 201 12.83 -14.55 -39.63
N LEU A 202 13.57 -13.44 -39.74
CA LEU A 202 14.20 -13.05 -41.00
C LEU A 202 15.38 -13.95 -41.35
N ALA A 203 16.25 -14.23 -40.38
CA ALA A 203 17.39 -15.13 -40.56
C ALA A 203 16.93 -16.55 -40.94
N ASP A 204 15.89 -17.07 -40.28
CA ASP A 204 15.29 -18.38 -40.60
C ASP A 204 14.79 -18.45 -42.05
N LYS A 205 14.11 -17.40 -42.52
CA LYS A 205 13.67 -17.30 -43.93
C LYS A 205 14.83 -17.29 -44.92
N GLU A 206 15.93 -16.61 -44.59
CA GLU A 206 17.11 -16.57 -45.46
C GLU A 206 17.79 -17.94 -45.56
N VAL A 207 17.98 -18.61 -44.42
CA VAL A 207 18.50 -19.98 -44.37
C VAL A 207 17.61 -20.93 -45.17
N GLN A 208 16.28 -20.83 -44.99
CA GLN A 208 15.33 -21.64 -45.74
C GLN A 208 15.41 -21.40 -47.26
N ALA A 209 15.59 -20.15 -47.68
CA ALA A 209 15.71 -19.79 -49.10
C ALA A 209 17.02 -20.31 -49.73
N LYS A 210 18.16 -20.18 -49.03
CA LYS A 210 19.46 -20.71 -49.46
C LYS A 210 19.41 -22.23 -49.60
N LEU A 211 18.96 -22.92 -48.55
CA LEU A 211 18.81 -24.37 -48.56
C LEU A 211 17.90 -24.85 -49.71
N GLY A 212 16.79 -24.14 -49.95
CA GLY A 212 15.88 -24.45 -51.06
C GLY A 212 16.50 -24.21 -52.44
N SER A 213 17.37 -23.20 -52.58
CA SER A 213 18.12 -22.94 -53.81
C SER A 213 19.19 -23.99 -54.07
N ASP A 214 19.98 -24.31 -53.05
CA ASP A 214 21.06 -25.31 -53.14
C ASP A 214 20.49 -26.69 -53.46
N LEU A 215 19.37 -27.07 -52.82
CA LEU A 215 18.66 -28.30 -53.13
C LEU A 215 18.18 -28.34 -54.58
N LYS A 216 17.59 -27.24 -55.10
CA LYS A 216 17.17 -27.17 -56.51
C LYS A 216 18.36 -27.33 -57.46
N LYS A 217 19.48 -26.67 -57.16
CA LYS A 217 20.71 -26.76 -57.96
C LYS A 217 21.23 -28.20 -58.00
N ALA A 218 21.35 -28.85 -56.84
CA ALA A 218 21.80 -30.24 -56.74
C ALA A 218 20.88 -31.22 -57.49
N ILE A 219 19.56 -31.00 -57.45
CA ILE A 219 18.61 -31.81 -58.24
C ILE A 219 18.86 -31.62 -59.74
N ILE A 220 18.96 -30.38 -60.22
CA ILE A 220 19.22 -30.10 -61.65
C ILE A 220 20.54 -30.72 -62.11
N GLU A 221 21.61 -30.60 -61.31
CA GLU A 221 22.92 -31.20 -61.61
C GLU A 221 22.86 -32.74 -61.68
N SER A 222 22.00 -33.38 -60.87
CA SER A 222 21.77 -34.82 -60.93
C SER A 222 20.95 -35.28 -62.14
N GLU A 223 20.22 -34.36 -62.79
CA GLU A 223 19.40 -34.62 -63.98
C GLU A 223 20.17 -34.42 -65.31
N VAL A 224 21.36 -33.80 -65.28
CA VAL A 224 22.21 -33.64 -66.47
C VAL A 224 22.96 -34.94 -66.79
N PRO A 225 22.89 -35.50 -68.02
CA PRO A 225 23.63 -36.71 -68.36
C PRO A 225 25.14 -36.50 -68.32
N GLN A 226 25.84 -37.33 -67.55
CA GLN A 226 27.30 -37.45 -67.55
C GLN A 226 27.79 -37.76 -68.98
N ILE A 227 28.47 -36.83 -69.63
CA ILE A 227 29.32 -37.11 -70.80
C ILE A 227 30.76 -37.15 -70.29
N GLU A 228 31.31 -38.36 -70.24
CA GLU A 228 32.71 -38.65 -69.93
C GLU A 228 33.66 -37.88 -70.86
N LYS A 229 34.66 -37.20 -70.28
CA LYS A 229 35.97 -37.05 -70.91
C LYS A 229 37.07 -37.26 -69.87
N GLY A 230 38.00 -38.13 -70.25
CA GLY A 230 39.00 -38.77 -69.41
C GLY A 230 40.20 -37.91 -69.01
N GLN A 231 41.03 -38.60 -68.23
CA GLN A 231 42.16 -38.25 -67.37
C GLN A 231 43.38 -37.61 -68.06
N GLU A 232 44.23 -37.02 -67.21
CA GLU A 232 45.70 -37.18 -67.04
C GLU A 232 46.19 -35.94 -66.25
N ASP A 233 47.11 -35.91 -65.27
CA ASP A 233 47.83 -36.83 -64.37
C ASP A 233 48.57 -35.92 -63.34
N GLU A 234 48.82 -36.45 -62.12
CA GLU A 234 49.98 -36.33 -61.18
C GLU A 234 50.71 -34.96 -60.96
N GLU A 235 51.22 -34.49 -59.79
CA GLU A 235 51.84 -35.01 -58.54
C GLU A 235 51.62 -33.96 -57.39
N GLU A 236 51.41 -34.31 -56.10
CA GLU A 236 52.38 -34.44 -54.95
C GLU A 236 53.47 -33.33 -54.88
N ASP A 237 53.87 -32.68 -53.77
CA ASP A 237 53.65 -32.77 -52.31
C ASP A 237 54.29 -31.52 -51.61
N GLU A 238 54.15 -31.42 -50.28
CA GLU A 238 54.95 -30.64 -49.27
C GLU A 238 54.41 -29.31 -48.66
N GLU A 239 53.89 -29.47 -47.43
CA GLU A 239 54.17 -28.82 -46.11
C GLU A 239 54.51 -27.31 -45.91
N GLY A 240 53.96 -26.78 -44.80
CA GLY A 240 54.38 -25.58 -44.03
C GLY A 240 53.69 -24.28 -44.48
N ASP A 241 53.19 -23.35 -43.67
CA ASP A 241 53.16 -23.01 -42.23
C ASP A 241 51.92 -22.07 -42.10
N GLU A 242 51.16 -22.04 -41.00
CA GLU A 242 51.23 -20.97 -39.97
C GLU A 242 51.29 -19.55 -40.59
N GLU A 243 50.38 -18.58 -40.40
CA GLU A 243 49.43 -18.21 -39.35
C GLU A 243 48.39 -17.26 -39.97
N GLU A 244 47.17 -17.16 -39.42
CA GLU A 244 46.41 -15.90 -39.51
C GLU A 244 45.90 -15.55 -38.13
N ASP A 245 46.48 -14.45 -37.65
CA ASP A 245 46.41 -13.84 -36.34
C ASP A 245 44.99 -13.44 -35.90
N GLU A 246 44.88 -13.43 -34.59
CA GLU A 246 43.88 -12.78 -33.76
C GLU A 246 43.78 -11.28 -34.10
N GLU A 247 42.57 -10.79 -34.36
CA GLU A 247 42.25 -9.36 -34.19
C GLU A 247 41.07 -9.28 -33.21
N GLU A 248 41.43 -9.12 -31.93
CA GLU A 248 40.60 -8.57 -30.87
C GLU A 248 40.44 -7.06 -31.15
N ASP A 249 39.23 -6.61 -31.47
CA ASP A 249 38.89 -5.18 -31.38
C ASP A 249 38.24 -4.93 -30.00
N GLU A 250 39.13 -4.73 -29.02
CA GLU A 250 38.85 -3.93 -27.83
C GLU A 250 38.88 -2.45 -28.22
N GLU A 251 37.75 -1.75 -28.14
CA GLU A 251 37.77 -0.30 -27.97
C GLU A 251 37.28 0.06 -26.56
N GLU A 252 38.28 0.18 -25.67
CA GLU A 252 38.23 1.04 -24.51
C GLU A 252 38.48 2.49 -24.97
N ASP A 253 37.48 3.36 -24.79
CA ASP A 253 37.71 4.80 -24.67
C ASP A 253 37.36 5.20 -23.23
N GLU A 254 38.40 5.23 -22.39
CA GLU A 254 38.42 6.05 -21.18
C GLU A 254 38.91 7.45 -21.57
N GLU A 255 38.11 8.49 -21.32
CA GLU A 255 38.63 9.73 -20.73
C GLU A 255 37.61 10.34 -19.77
N GLU A 256 38.19 10.89 -18.72
CA GLU A 256 37.63 11.18 -17.40
C GLU A 256 36.89 12.52 -17.26
N GLU A 257 36.16 12.58 -16.14
CA GLU A 257 35.88 13.76 -15.30
C GLU A 257 35.13 14.96 -15.92
N ASP A 258 33.87 15.10 -15.52
CA ASP A 258 33.55 16.27 -14.70
C ASP A 258 32.45 15.97 -13.68
N SER A 259 32.75 16.36 -12.45
CA SER A 259 31.95 16.21 -11.25
C SER A 259 30.63 16.97 -11.34
N ASP A 260 29.53 16.35 -10.91
CA ASP A 260 28.52 17.06 -10.13
C ASP A 260 27.72 16.07 -9.26
N ASP A 261 27.85 16.29 -7.95
CA ASP A 261 27.20 15.55 -6.87
C ASP A 261 25.68 15.41 -7.08
N LEU A 262 25.23 14.22 -7.48
CA LEU A 262 23.84 13.80 -7.28
C LEU A 262 23.84 12.54 -6.42
N GLU A 263 23.48 12.73 -5.15
CA GLU A 263 23.22 11.65 -4.20
C GLU A 263 22.39 10.53 -4.85
N ASP A 264 23.05 9.41 -5.15
CA ASP A 264 22.45 8.25 -5.77
C ASP A 264 21.44 7.60 -4.82
N HIS A 265 20.17 7.92 -5.02
CA HIS A 265 19.04 7.33 -4.31
C HIS A 265 18.59 5.97 -4.89
N THR A 266 19.36 5.39 -5.82
CA THR A 266 18.98 4.18 -6.57
C THR A 266 19.64 2.89 -6.06
N THR A 267 20.63 2.98 -5.15
CA THR A 267 21.17 1.80 -4.47
C THR A 267 20.19 1.22 -3.44
N PRO A 268 20.18 -0.11 -3.21
CA PRO A 268 19.41 -0.74 -2.13
C PRO A 268 19.63 -0.08 -0.76
N ASP A 269 20.86 0.39 -0.50
CA ASP A 269 21.24 1.06 0.75
C ASP A 269 20.68 2.49 0.87
N GLY A 270 20.65 3.26 -0.22
CA GLY A 270 19.97 4.57 -0.27
C GLY A 270 18.46 4.45 -0.04
N ILE A 271 17.86 3.35 -0.48
CA ILE A 271 16.43 3.04 -0.28
C ILE A 271 16.12 2.76 1.20
N TRP A 272 16.96 1.99 1.90
CA TRP A 272 16.82 1.72 3.33
C TRP A 272 17.11 2.97 4.19
N ALA A 273 18.14 3.74 3.82
CA ALA A 273 18.47 5.01 4.49
C ALA A 273 17.32 6.01 4.41
N SER A 274 16.68 6.14 3.24
CA SER A 274 15.56 7.04 3.03
C SER A 274 14.25 6.56 3.69
N PHE A 275 14.06 5.25 3.86
CA PHE A 275 12.95 4.70 4.65
C PHE A 275 13.16 4.96 6.15
N ASN A 276 14.38 4.72 6.65
CA ASN A 276 14.75 5.00 8.03
C ASN A 276 14.65 6.49 8.36
N ASN A 277 15.08 7.38 7.46
CA ASN A 277 14.95 8.82 7.64
C ASN A 277 13.48 9.29 7.67
N LEU A 278 12.61 8.71 6.85
CA LEU A 278 11.17 9.02 6.90
C LEU A 278 10.54 8.52 8.20
N MET A 279 10.89 7.31 8.65
CA MET A 279 10.39 6.77 9.92
C MET A 279 10.95 7.53 11.13
N LEU A 280 12.21 7.97 11.08
CA LEU A 280 12.83 8.84 12.09
C LEU A 280 12.22 10.23 12.10
N PHE A 281 11.85 10.78 10.94
CA PHE A 281 11.13 12.05 10.83
C PHE A 281 9.71 11.94 11.39
N CYS A 282 8.92 10.94 10.98
CA CYS A 282 7.58 10.72 11.54
C CYS A 282 7.68 10.37 13.07
N ARG A 283 8.79 9.78 13.57
CA ARG A 283 9.04 9.58 15.02
C ARG A 283 9.49 10.84 15.79
N ARG A 284 10.32 11.71 15.21
CA ARG A 284 10.79 12.96 15.83
C ARG A 284 9.66 13.96 15.99
N LEU A 285 8.74 14.02 15.03
CA LEU A 285 7.56 14.88 15.09
C LEU A 285 6.52 14.44 16.13
N ASN A 286 6.53 13.18 16.56
CA ASN A 286 5.61 12.65 17.58
C ASN A 286 6.14 12.82 19.03
N ARG A 287 7.30 13.46 19.21
CA ARG A 287 7.97 13.69 20.51
C ARG A 287 8.09 15.17 20.91
N GLY A 288 7.52 16.08 20.13
CA GLY A 288 7.40 17.51 20.46
C GLY A 288 5.96 17.88 20.79
#